data_AF-A0A837DXB9-F1
#
_entry.id   AF-A0A837DXB9-F1
#
_cell.length_a   1.000
_cell.length_b   1.000
_cell.length_c   1.000
_cell.angle_alpha   90.00
_cell.angle_beta   90.00
_cell.angle_gamma   90.00
#
_symmetry.space_group_name_H-M   'P 1'
#
loop_
_entity.id
_entity.type
_entity.pdbx_description
1 polymer ?
#
loop_
_entity_poly.entity_id
_entity_poly.type
_entity_poly.pdbx_seq_one_letter_code
_entity_poly.pdbx_strand_id
1 'polypeptide(L)'
;MEVLKPQKLYLAVQGCEHLNRALVVERKIAEEKNFEIVTVFPSEHAGGSCQIAAFEQMDDPVEVEHVIAQAGMDIGDTSIGMHVKFVQIPVRTSVKEIGFAHATYLRSRPKLIGGERAKYKWDPFG
;
A
#
# COMPACT_ATOMS: atom_id res chain seq x y z
N MET A 1 -5.06 -0.26 -14.17
CA MET A 1 -5.21 1.18 -13.80
C MET A 1 -6.62 1.75 -13.95
N GLU A 2 -7.47 1.20 -14.83
CA GLU A 2 -8.79 1.75 -15.18
C GLU A 2 -9.77 1.90 -14.02
N VAL A 3 -9.73 1.02 -13.02
CA VAL A 3 -10.63 1.09 -11.85
C VAL A 3 -10.17 2.14 -10.83
N LEU A 4 -8.86 2.41 -10.75
CA LEU A 4 -8.26 3.26 -9.72
C LEU A 4 -8.25 4.75 -10.12
N LYS A 5 -7.89 5.05 -11.39
CA LYS A 5 -7.78 6.42 -11.90
C LYS A 5 -9.09 7.25 -11.69
N PRO A 6 -10.30 6.74 -12.01
CA PRO A 6 -11.55 7.47 -11.78
C PRO A 6 -11.86 7.75 -10.31
N GLN A 7 -11.37 6.89 -9.41
CA GLN A 7 -11.54 7.02 -7.96
C GLN A 7 -10.45 7.89 -7.32
N LYS A 8 -9.51 8.43 -8.11
CA LYS A 8 -8.34 9.19 -7.64
C LYS A 8 -7.52 8.41 -6.61
N LEU A 9 -7.41 7.10 -6.83
CA LEU A 9 -6.56 6.22 -6.04
C LEU A 9 -5.21 6.04 -6.74
N TYR A 10 -4.14 6.15 -5.95
CA TYR A 10 -2.77 5.95 -6.42
C TYR A 10 -2.28 4.59 -5.95
N LEU A 11 -1.72 3.81 -6.88
CA LEU A 11 -1.23 2.46 -6.64
C LEU A 11 0.27 2.51 -6.32
N ALA A 12 0.67 1.75 -5.31
CA ALA A 12 2.05 1.37 -5.07
C ALA A 12 2.13 -0.15 -5.10
N VAL A 13 3.09 -0.71 -5.84
CA VAL A 13 3.27 -2.17 -5.98
C VAL A 13 4.61 -2.57 -5.41
N GLN A 14 4.59 -3.37 -4.35
CA GLN A 14 5.76 -3.82 -3.63
C GLN A 14 6.52 -4.90 -4.42
N GLY A 15 7.84 -4.76 -4.52
CA GLY A 15 8.75 -5.81 -4.95
C GLY A 15 9.01 -6.88 -3.88
N CYS A 16 9.71 -7.94 -4.26
CA CYS A 16 10.17 -8.94 -3.32
C CYS A 16 11.30 -8.43 -2.41
N GLU A 17 11.69 -9.24 -1.44
CA GLU A 17 12.75 -8.95 -0.47
C GLU A 17 14.12 -8.70 -1.10
N HIS A 18 14.39 -9.20 -2.31
CA HIS A 18 15.63 -8.95 -3.05
C HIS A 18 15.81 -7.47 -3.43
N LEU A 19 14.70 -6.73 -3.55
CA LEU A 19 14.69 -5.28 -3.76
C LEU A 19 14.35 -4.51 -2.49
N ASN A 20 14.55 -5.14 -1.32
CA ASN A 20 14.22 -4.56 -0.01
C ASN A 20 12.77 -4.09 0.10
N ARG A 21 11.84 -4.67 -0.68
CA ARG A 21 10.43 -4.27 -0.74
C ARG A 21 10.22 -2.82 -1.21
N ALA A 22 11.14 -2.30 -2.03
CA ALA A 22 10.91 -1.07 -2.79
C ALA A 22 9.61 -1.19 -3.60
N LEU A 23 8.98 -0.06 -3.90
CA LEU A 23 7.67 -0.02 -4.53
C LEU A 23 7.67 0.79 -5.82
N VAL A 24 7.01 0.23 -6.83
CA VAL A 24 6.71 0.97 -8.06
C VAL A 24 5.55 1.91 -7.81
N VAL A 25 5.74 3.18 -8.13
CA VAL A 25 4.74 4.25 -8.10
C VAL A 25 4.91 5.17 -9.31
N GLU A 26 3.90 5.97 -9.61
CA GLU A 26 4.04 7.08 -10.57
C GLU A 26 4.98 8.15 -9.98
N ARG A 27 5.94 8.66 -10.77
CA ARG A 27 6.91 9.70 -10.36
C ARG A 27 6.23 10.89 -9.72
N LYS A 28 5.15 11.37 -10.34
CA LYS A 28 4.34 12.48 -9.83
C LYS A 28 3.89 12.25 -8.38
N ILE A 29 3.53 11.02 -8.01
CA ILE A 29 3.07 10.70 -6.65
C ILE A 29 4.25 10.62 -5.68
N ALA A 30 5.39 10.09 -6.12
CA ALA A 30 6.61 10.13 -5.32
C ALA A 30 6.99 11.58 -4.97
N GLU A 31 6.96 12.48 -5.95
CA GLU A 31 7.26 13.91 -5.77
C GLU A 31 6.21 14.61 -4.88
N GLU A 32 4.90 14.42 -5.16
CA GLU A 32 3.82 15.03 -4.37
C GLU A 32 3.82 14.59 -2.90
N LYS A 33 4.30 13.38 -2.62
CA LYS A 33 4.35 12.80 -1.26
C LYS A 33 5.73 12.86 -0.62
N ASN A 34 6.74 13.38 -1.31
CA ASN A 34 8.14 13.36 -0.90
C ASN A 34 8.62 11.94 -0.52
N PHE A 35 8.29 10.95 -1.35
CA PHE A 35 8.88 9.62 -1.22
C PHE A 35 10.29 9.61 -1.80
N GLU A 36 11.21 8.91 -1.13
CA GLU A 36 12.59 8.76 -1.57
C GLU A 36 12.63 7.84 -2.80
N ILE A 37 12.96 8.42 -3.96
CA ILE A 37 13.14 7.67 -5.20
C ILE A 37 14.47 6.92 -5.16
N VAL A 38 14.42 5.61 -5.37
CA VAL A 38 15.60 4.76 -5.45
C VAL A 38 15.81 4.23 -6.86
N THR A 39 17.04 3.88 -7.20
CA THR A 39 17.37 3.41 -8.55
C THR A 39 17.51 1.90 -8.58
N VAL A 40 16.49 1.23 -9.11
CA VAL A 40 16.53 -0.17 -9.54
C VAL A 40 15.49 -0.38 -10.62
N PHE A 41 15.68 -1.38 -11.48
CA PHE A 41 14.67 -1.82 -12.43
C PHE A 41 14.25 -3.24 -12.06
N PRO A 42 12.95 -3.54 -11.96
CA PRO A 42 12.49 -4.87 -11.65
C PRO A 42 12.81 -5.82 -12.81
N SER A 43 13.12 -7.06 -12.47
CA SER A 43 13.41 -8.15 -13.41
C SER A 43 12.81 -9.46 -12.91
N GLU A 44 12.73 -10.46 -13.79
CA GLU A 44 12.16 -11.77 -13.43
C GLU A 44 12.84 -12.40 -12.20
N HIS A 45 14.14 -12.17 -12.04
CA HIS A 45 14.94 -12.73 -10.94
C HIS A 45 15.07 -11.81 -9.72
N ALA A 46 14.64 -10.54 -9.81
CA ALA A 46 14.71 -9.58 -8.72
C ALA A 46 13.58 -8.54 -8.86
N GLY A 47 12.60 -8.61 -7.94
CA GLY A 47 11.41 -7.74 -7.91
C GLY A 47 10.10 -8.54 -8.04
N GLY A 48 9.99 -9.34 -9.10
CA GLY A 48 8.86 -10.24 -9.35
C GLY A 48 7.87 -9.71 -10.40
N SER A 49 7.06 -10.61 -10.94
CA SER A 49 6.20 -10.35 -12.11
C SER A 49 5.17 -9.24 -11.88
N CYS A 50 4.62 -9.11 -10.67
CA CYS A 50 3.66 -8.06 -10.34
C CYS A 50 4.29 -6.65 -10.43
N GLN A 51 5.54 -6.52 -9.95
CA GLN A 51 6.27 -5.26 -9.98
C GLN A 51 6.65 -4.88 -11.42
N ILE A 52 7.10 -5.85 -12.23
CA ILE A 52 7.35 -5.65 -13.66
C ILE A 52 6.08 -5.18 -14.38
N ALA A 53 4.96 -5.88 -14.18
CA ALA A 53 3.69 -5.53 -14.79
C ALA A 53 3.19 -4.14 -14.37
N ALA A 54 3.46 -3.72 -13.13
CA ALA A 54 3.17 -2.38 -12.66
C ALA A 54 4.04 -1.33 -13.35
N PHE A 55 5.35 -1.61 -13.48
CA PHE A 55 6.31 -0.74 -14.17
C PHE A 55 5.91 -0.54 -15.64
N GLU A 56 5.47 -1.59 -16.33
CA GLU A 56 5.03 -1.51 -17.73
C GLU A 56 3.69 -0.77 -17.93
N GLN A 57 2.80 -0.79 -16.92
CA GLN A 57 1.45 -0.22 -17.04
C GLN A 57 1.32 1.22 -16.54
N MET A 58 2.31 1.72 -15.78
CA MET A 58 2.33 3.09 -15.29
C MET A 58 2.87 4.06 -16.36
N ASP A 59 2.49 5.33 -16.26
CA ASP A 59 2.81 6.34 -17.28
C ASP A 59 4.26 6.85 -17.15
N ASP A 60 4.74 7.10 -15.92
CA ASP A 60 6.15 7.44 -15.61
C ASP A 60 6.57 6.76 -14.29
N PRO A 61 6.86 5.44 -14.33
CA PRO A 61 7.16 4.65 -13.14
C PRO A 61 8.52 5.02 -12.51
N VAL A 62 8.55 5.01 -11.18
CA VAL A 62 9.77 5.04 -10.36
C VAL A 62 9.67 4.04 -9.23
N GLU A 63 10.81 3.60 -8.73
CA GLU A 63 10.90 2.84 -7.49
C GLU A 63 11.10 3.81 -6.31
N VAL A 64 10.40 3.55 -5.20
CA VAL A 64 10.59 4.28 -3.94
C VAL A 64 10.96 3.35 -2.80
N GLU A 65 11.77 3.85 -1.88
CA GLU A 65 12.24 3.07 -0.72
C GLU A 65 11.08 2.67 0.19
N HIS A 66 10.15 3.59 0.44
CA HIS A 66 9.04 3.37 1.35
C HIS A 66 7.84 4.27 1.02
N VAL A 67 6.64 3.80 1.39
CA VAL A 67 5.38 4.56 1.32
C VAL A 67 4.59 4.46 2.62
N ILE A 68 3.77 5.48 2.88
CA ILE A 68 2.74 5.44 3.94
C ILE A 68 1.36 5.44 3.27
N ALA A 69 0.85 4.26 2.96
CA ALA A 69 -0.42 4.03 2.30
C ALA A 69 -1.61 4.09 3.27
N GLN A 70 -2.80 4.44 2.77
CA GLN A 70 -4.03 4.48 3.58
C GLN A 70 -4.67 3.09 3.75
N ALA A 71 -4.44 2.20 2.80
CA ALA A 71 -4.94 0.83 2.74
C ALA A 71 -4.02 0.00 1.84
N GLY A 72 -4.18 -1.31 1.86
CA GLY A 72 -3.47 -2.20 0.96
C GLY A 72 -4.08 -3.60 0.89
N MET A 73 -3.65 -4.35 -0.10
CA MET A 73 -4.02 -5.74 -0.35
C MET A 73 -2.75 -6.57 -0.50
N ASP A 74 -2.66 -7.64 0.27
CA ASP A 74 -1.58 -8.63 0.20
C ASP A 74 -2.13 -9.88 -0.47
N ILE A 75 -1.43 -10.36 -1.50
CA ILE A 75 -1.80 -11.54 -2.25
C ILE A 75 -0.61 -12.50 -2.17
N GLY A 76 -0.79 -13.64 -1.49
CA GLY A 76 0.26 -14.64 -1.31
C GLY A 76 1.16 -14.39 -0.09
N ASP A 77 0.63 -13.73 0.93
CA ASP A 77 1.26 -13.55 2.25
C ASP A 77 2.65 -12.91 2.21
N THR A 78 2.82 -11.94 1.30
CA THR A 78 4.08 -11.22 1.08
C THR A 78 4.36 -10.16 2.14
N SER A 79 3.42 -9.90 3.05
CA SER A 79 3.49 -8.92 4.14
C SER A 79 3.64 -7.48 3.67
N ILE A 80 2.53 -6.73 3.64
CA ILE A 80 2.51 -5.30 3.27
C ILE A 80 2.37 -4.35 4.49
N GLY A 81 2.37 -4.91 5.70
CA GLY A 81 2.05 -4.17 6.92
C GLY A 81 2.97 -2.98 7.13
N MET A 82 4.24 -3.05 6.77
CA MET A 82 5.17 -1.93 6.90
C MET A 82 4.71 -0.68 6.12
N HIS A 83 3.96 -0.84 5.02
CA HIS A 83 3.55 0.26 4.15
C HIS A 83 2.23 0.90 4.55
N VAL A 84 1.40 0.26 5.36
CA VAL A 84 0.06 0.79 5.70
C VAL A 84 0.14 1.66 6.96
N LYS A 85 -0.38 2.88 6.87
CA LYS A 85 -0.39 3.85 7.98
C LYS A 85 -0.94 3.24 9.27
N PHE A 86 -0.20 3.37 10.35
CA PHE A 86 -0.67 2.99 11.68
C PHE A 86 -1.79 3.95 12.16
N VAL A 87 -2.94 3.51 12.66
CA VAL A 87 -3.31 2.16 13.15
C VAL A 87 -3.92 1.29 12.05
N GLN A 88 -3.34 0.11 11.82
CA GLN A 88 -3.83 -0.85 10.83
C GLN A 88 -5.03 -1.64 11.36
N ILE A 89 -5.98 -1.92 10.46
CA ILE A 89 -7.16 -2.73 10.74
C ILE A 89 -7.34 -3.73 9.60
N PRO A 90 -7.34 -5.04 9.88
CA PRO A 90 -7.75 -6.05 8.91
C PRO A 90 -9.19 -5.81 8.42
N VAL A 91 -9.38 -5.91 7.12
CA VAL A 91 -10.70 -5.82 6.47
C VAL A 91 -11.12 -7.22 6.04
N ARG A 92 -12.26 -7.68 6.55
CA ARG A 92 -12.88 -8.94 6.15
C ARG A 92 -13.71 -8.69 4.90
N THR A 93 -13.30 -9.24 3.76
CA THR A 93 -14.04 -9.21 2.50
C THR A 93 -14.63 -10.60 2.21
N SER A 94 -15.52 -10.70 1.23
CA SER A 94 -15.98 -11.99 0.71
C SER A 94 -14.92 -12.74 -0.10
N VAL A 95 -13.92 -12.02 -0.63
CA VAL A 95 -12.84 -12.57 -1.47
C VAL A 95 -11.63 -12.90 -0.61
N LYS A 96 -11.45 -14.18 -0.30
CA LYS A 96 -10.38 -14.65 0.60
C LYS A 96 -9.13 -15.13 -0.13
N GLU A 97 -9.24 -15.45 -1.41
CA GLU A 97 -8.19 -16.01 -2.24
C GLU A 97 -8.29 -15.45 -3.66
N ILE A 98 -7.14 -15.30 -4.32
CA ILE A 98 -7.03 -14.98 -5.74
C ILE A 98 -6.20 -16.08 -6.39
N GLY A 99 -6.87 -16.91 -7.20
CA GLY A 99 -6.30 -18.20 -7.59
C GLY A 99 -6.09 -19.07 -6.35
N PHE A 100 -4.84 -19.45 -6.08
CA PHE A 100 -4.45 -20.23 -4.88
C PHE A 100 -3.80 -19.38 -3.78
N ALA A 101 -3.64 -18.08 -4.02
CA ALA A 101 -2.97 -17.18 -3.09
C ALA A 101 -3.97 -16.60 -2.09
N HIS A 102 -3.62 -16.61 -0.80
CA HIS A 102 -4.41 -15.93 0.23
C HIS A 102 -4.43 -14.43 -0.01
N ALA A 103 -5.62 -13.83 0.17
CA ALA A 103 -5.83 -12.40 0.04
C ALA A 103 -6.14 -11.78 1.41
N THR A 104 -5.25 -10.91 1.88
CA THR A 104 -5.42 -10.14 3.11
C THR A 104 -5.56 -8.66 2.77
N TYR A 105 -6.45 -7.96 3.49
CA TYR A 105 -6.76 -6.56 3.22
C TYR A 105 -6.55 -5.74 4.50
N LEU A 106 -5.91 -4.60 4.36
CA LEU A 106 -5.65 -3.68 5.46
C LEU A 106 -6.20 -2.30 5.13
N ARG A 107 -6.78 -1.63 6.12
CA ARG A 107 -7.04 -0.18 6.09
C ARG A 107 -6.41 0.48 7.31
N SER A 108 -6.25 1.78 7.26
CA SER A 108 -5.79 2.58 8.41
C SER A 108 -6.92 3.34 9.08
N ARG A 109 -6.74 3.68 10.35
CA ARG A 109 -7.56 4.67 11.08
C ARG A 109 -6.69 5.62 11.91
N PRO A 110 -7.22 6.78 12.32
CA PRO A 110 -6.59 7.59 13.36
C PRO A 110 -6.41 6.82 14.67
N LYS A 111 -5.34 7.15 15.40
CA LYS A 111 -5.14 6.67 16.76
C LYS A 111 -6.28 7.17 17.65
N LEU A 112 -6.88 6.29 18.42
CA LEU A 112 -7.68 6.69 19.56
C LEU A 112 -6.71 6.97 20.71
N ILE A 113 -6.72 8.22 21.18
CA ILE A 113 -5.84 8.70 22.24
C ILE A 113 -6.67 9.30 23.37
N GLY A 114 -6.08 9.38 24.57
CA GLY A 114 -6.71 9.98 25.74
C GLY A 114 -6.78 9.02 26.93
N GLY A 115 -6.88 9.58 28.14
CA GLY A 115 -7.00 8.81 29.38
C GLY A 115 -8.43 8.35 29.66
N GLU A 116 -8.69 7.96 30.91
CA GLU A 116 -9.97 7.35 31.35
C GLU A 116 -11.23 8.19 31.04
N ARG A 117 -11.10 9.51 30.91
CA ARG A 117 -12.19 10.46 30.65
C ARG A 117 -12.41 10.77 29.16
N ALA A 118 -11.64 10.16 28.26
CA ALA A 118 -11.72 10.45 26.84
C ALA A 118 -13.04 9.97 26.23
N LYS A 119 -13.64 10.81 25.38
CA LYS A 119 -14.81 10.47 24.57
C LYS A 119 -14.39 10.31 23.10
N TYR A 120 -14.91 9.27 22.43
CA TYR A 120 -14.59 8.95 21.03
C TYR A 120 -15.77 9.15 20.08
N LYS A 121 -16.86 9.72 20.60
CA LYS A 121 -18.01 10.22 19.85
C LYS A 121 -18.27 11.63 20.34
N TRP A 122 -18.78 12.48 19.44
CA TRP A 122 -19.21 13.82 19.82
C TRP A 122 -20.41 13.71 20.75
N ASP A 123 -20.16 14.02 22.02
CA ASP A 123 -21.18 14.08 23.06
C ASP A 123 -20.71 15.11 24.10
N PRO A 124 -21.02 16.39 23.85
CA PRO A 124 -20.55 17.49 24.69
C PRO A 124 -21.27 17.59 26.04
N PHE A 125 -22.37 16.85 26.26
CA PHE A 125 -23.22 16.99 27.45
C PHE A 125 -23.31 15.73 28.32
N GLY A 126 -22.92 14.56 27.81
CA GLY A 126 -23.04 13.28 28.54
C GLY A 126 -24.19 12.44 28.03
#